data_AF-A0A1I6HES1-F1
#
_entry.id   AF-A0A1I6HES1-F1
#
_cell.length_a   1.000
_cell.length_b   1.000
_cell.length_c   1.000
_cell.angle_alpha   90.00
_cell.angle_beta   90.00
_cell.angle_gamma   90.00
#
_symmetry.space_group_name_H-M   'P 1'
#
loop_
_entity.id
_entity.type
_entity.pdbx_description
1 polymer ?
#
loop_
_entity_poly.entity_id
_entity_poly.type
_entity_poly.pdbx_seq_one_letter_code
_entity_poly.pdbx_strand_id
1 'polypeptide(L)'
;MPSRRDVLALLATAPLAGCSADPDASSATDDPPLSGRTVTVVGDVPLPDDAGARRTGAVGDADVVLVPPGAQFYDTALYALEAGTPVVVAGEDAPGTVLRLCERAGERYGVPSDSWTPSERVAAVVPVADRLLVQYVEPIRGADLPARLPWAVGQVLDGRPPAFPVEGPSRPDGGVELGRVRVRGRVDVGDYDRWDRATLFPDRERAVVETVATVTAADAPFPERYRVDEVSVRTGFTDATVKATGPAAGTDAFAVEQSVSDGGEVTHGFTPAKRASRRSLTVGARTVVALDDPTPPFSYLGNVRCRWRDPRLLRDDGTWVAHTPGRAVWRGF
;
A
#
# COMPACT_ATOMS: atom_id res chain seq x y z
N MET A 1 46.69 21.35 23.88
CA MET A 1 45.78 20.28 23.45
C MET A 1 44.46 20.46 24.21
N PRO A 2 43.41 21.00 23.57
CA PRO A 2 42.12 21.21 24.22
C PRO A 2 41.31 19.90 24.32
N SER A 3 40.46 19.81 25.33
CA SER A 3 39.75 18.58 25.72
C SER A 3 38.54 18.30 24.80
N ARG A 4 38.19 17.00 24.64
CA ARG A 4 37.06 16.51 23.83
C ARG A 4 35.67 17.08 24.23
N ARG A 5 35.55 17.80 25.34
CA ARG A 5 34.28 18.41 25.77
C ARG A 5 34.05 19.84 25.25
N ASP A 6 35.09 20.51 24.76
CA ASP A 6 34.96 21.87 24.22
C ASP A 6 34.64 21.90 22.71
N VAL A 7 34.64 20.73 22.05
CA VAL A 7 34.27 20.59 20.63
C VAL A 7 32.76 20.40 20.43
N LEU A 8 32.01 20.02 21.47
CA LEU A 8 30.56 19.77 21.39
C LEU A 8 29.69 21.03 21.62
N ALA A 9 30.27 22.14 22.05
CA ALA A 9 29.53 23.39 22.29
C ALA A 9 29.60 24.38 21.11
N LEU A 10 30.37 24.10 20.06
CA LEU A 10 30.55 25.01 18.92
C LEU A 10 29.72 24.64 17.67
N LEU A 11 28.86 23.61 17.75
CA LEU A 11 27.92 23.23 16.68
C LEU A 11 26.48 23.68 16.96
N ALA A 12 26.24 24.41 18.06
CA ALA A 12 24.90 24.83 18.46
C ALA A 12 24.43 26.16 17.84
N THR A 13 25.25 26.84 17.03
CA THR A 13 24.88 28.16 16.47
C THR A 13 25.49 28.41 15.09
N ALA A 14 24.82 27.93 14.05
CA ALA A 14 24.89 28.53 12.72
C ALA A 14 23.56 28.31 11.98
N PRO A 15 23.09 29.30 11.20
CA PRO A 15 21.68 29.48 10.88
C PRO A 15 21.17 28.47 9.84
N LEU A 16 19.92 28.05 10.03
CA LEU A 16 19.06 27.41 9.04
C LEU A 16 19.01 28.30 7.78
N ALA A 17 19.88 28.02 6.82
CA ALA A 17 19.74 28.55 5.47
C ALA A 17 18.51 27.89 4.87
N GLY A 18 17.45 28.68 4.73
CA GLY A 18 16.30 28.33 3.92
C GLY A 18 16.74 28.14 2.48
N CYS A 19 16.68 26.90 2.02
CA CYS A 19 16.47 26.60 0.62
C CYS A 19 15.04 26.08 0.53
N SER A 20 14.17 26.92 -0.02
CA SER A 20 12.90 26.51 -0.61
C SER A 20 13.13 25.23 -1.41
N ALA A 21 12.56 24.13 -0.94
CA ALA A 21 12.44 22.93 -1.76
C ALA A 21 11.52 23.30 -2.93
N ASP A 22 12.09 23.42 -4.12
CA ASP A 22 11.31 23.47 -5.35
C ASP A 22 10.38 22.24 -5.40
N PRO A 23 9.10 22.41 -5.75
CA PRO A 23 8.17 21.30 -5.85
C PRO A 23 8.63 20.32 -6.93
N ASP A 24 8.83 19.07 -6.51
CA ASP A 24 8.86 17.82 -7.28
C ASP A 24 8.93 17.95 -8.81
N ALA A 25 10.15 17.98 -9.34
CA ALA A 25 10.42 17.91 -10.78
C ALA A 25 10.70 16.48 -11.29
N SER A 26 10.25 15.43 -10.58
CA SER A 26 10.34 14.05 -11.09
C SER A 26 9.03 13.66 -11.78
N SER A 27 9.06 13.70 -13.12
CA SER A 27 7.97 13.43 -14.09
C SER A 27 6.90 14.53 -14.21
N ALA A 28 7.29 15.71 -14.71
CA ALA A 28 6.34 16.63 -15.32
C ALA A 28 5.83 16.03 -16.65
N THR A 29 4.75 15.26 -16.60
CA THR A 29 3.73 15.40 -17.65
C THR A 29 3.17 16.82 -17.50
N ASP A 30 3.08 17.59 -18.58
CA ASP A 30 2.47 18.94 -18.54
C ASP A 30 0.99 18.90 -18.09
N ASP A 31 0.38 17.71 -18.06
CA ASP A 31 -0.96 17.49 -17.56
C ASP A 31 -1.00 17.30 -16.02
N PRO A 32 -1.90 18.02 -15.32
CA PRO A 32 -2.12 17.82 -13.90
C PRO A 32 -2.53 16.37 -13.53
N PRO A 33 -2.28 15.91 -12.29
CA PRO A 33 -2.46 14.50 -11.90
C PRO A 33 -3.87 13.93 -12.09
N LEU A 34 -4.90 14.77 -12.09
CA LEU A 34 -6.30 14.37 -12.27
C LEU A 34 -6.92 14.91 -13.57
N SER A 35 -6.10 15.28 -14.55
CA SER A 35 -6.56 15.76 -15.86
C SER A 35 -7.55 14.78 -16.49
N GLY A 36 -8.68 15.31 -16.99
CA GLY A 36 -9.74 14.52 -17.61
C GLY A 36 -10.65 13.75 -16.64
N ARG A 37 -10.46 13.87 -15.32
CA ARG A 37 -11.29 13.20 -14.30
C ARG A 37 -12.40 14.09 -13.76
N THR A 38 -13.51 13.48 -13.33
CA THR A 38 -14.57 14.15 -12.57
C THR A 38 -14.49 13.79 -11.08
N VAL A 39 -14.60 14.78 -10.21
CA VAL A 39 -14.49 14.58 -8.76
C VAL A 39 -15.65 15.27 -8.05
N THR A 40 -16.26 14.57 -7.09
CA THR A 40 -17.13 15.21 -6.09
C THR A 40 -16.34 15.41 -4.81
N VAL A 41 -16.28 16.65 -4.33
CA VAL A 41 -15.63 16.99 -3.06
C VAL A 41 -16.71 17.32 -2.04
N VAL A 42 -16.72 16.60 -0.92
CA VAL A 42 -17.66 16.78 0.18
C VAL A 42 -16.91 17.40 1.35
N GLY A 43 -17.52 18.38 2.03
CA GLY A 43 -16.91 19.05 3.18
C GLY A 43 -15.62 19.78 2.82
N ASP A 44 -14.69 19.87 3.79
CA ASP A 44 -13.48 20.67 3.69
C ASP A 44 -12.24 19.87 3.23
N VAL A 45 -12.42 18.88 2.33
CA VAL A 45 -11.27 18.15 1.77
C VAL A 45 -10.44 19.10 0.90
N PRO A 46 -9.14 19.29 1.18
CA PRO A 46 -8.38 20.34 0.54
C PRO A 46 -7.79 19.88 -0.80
N LEU A 47 -8.65 19.71 -1.81
CA LEU A 47 -8.22 19.43 -3.18
C LEU A 47 -7.89 20.75 -3.92
N PRO A 48 -6.63 20.98 -4.33
CA PRO A 48 -6.25 22.19 -5.05
C PRO A 48 -7.02 22.38 -6.37
N ASP A 49 -7.23 23.63 -6.78
CA ASP A 49 -7.94 23.96 -8.03
C ASP A 49 -7.12 23.61 -9.28
N ASP A 50 -5.79 23.60 -9.16
CA ASP A 50 -4.83 23.23 -10.21
C ASP A 50 -4.63 21.70 -10.33
N ALA A 51 -5.35 20.89 -9.56
CA ALA A 51 -5.29 19.42 -9.66
C ALA A 51 -5.76 18.86 -11.02
N GLY A 52 -6.43 19.68 -11.85
CA GLY A 52 -6.91 19.35 -13.20
C GLY A 52 -8.20 18.53 -13.25
N ALA A 53 -8.81 18.22 -12.10
CA ALA A 53 -10.09 17.55 -12.01
C ALA A 53 -11.27 18.52 -12.24
N ARG A 54 -12.29 18.06 -12.97
CA ARG A 54 -13.57 18.78 -13.07
C ARG A 54 -14.43 18.46 -11.84
N ARG A 55 -14.80 19.48 -11.05
CA ARG A 55 -15.71 19.30 -9.92
C ARG A 55 -17.16 19.09 -10.38
N THR A 56 -17.86 18.16 -9.75
CA THR A 56 -19.29 17.88 -9.95
C THR A 56 -20.01 17.65 -8.62
N GLY A 57 -21.28 18.06 -8.54
CA GLY A 57 -22.15 17.74 -7.41
C GLY A 57 -22.90 16.41 -7.56
N ALA A 58 -22.87 15.80 -8.75
CA ALA A 58 -23.52 14.53 -9.02
C ALA A 58 -22.59 13.36 -8.64
N VAL A 59 -22.82 12.79 -7.45
CA VAL A 59 -21.99 11.72 -6.87
C VAL A 59 -21.85 10.49 -7.78
N GLY A 60 -22.94 10.05 -8.43
CA GLY A 60 -22.93 8.89 -9.32
C GLY A 60 -22.24 9.13 -10.67
N ASP A 61 -22.02 10.38 -11.06
CA ASP A 61 -21.37 10.76 -12.32
C ASP A 61 -19.89 11.13 -12.13
N ALA A 62 -19.40 11.12 -10.88
CA ALA A 62 -18.02 11.37 -10.56
C ALA A 62 -17.16 10.11 -10.75
N ASP A 63 -15.91 10.27 -11.19
CA ASP A 63 -14.93 9.17 -11.16
C ASP A 63 -14.56 8.80 -9.71
N VAL A 64 -14.68 9.75 -8.77
CA VAL A 64 -14.39 9.56 -7.35
C VAL A 64 -15.08 10.60 -6.49
N VAL A 65 -15.49 10.19 -5.28
CA VAL A 65 -15.94 11.07 -4.21
C VAL A 65 -14.85 11.22 -3.16
N LEU A 66 -14.47 12.47 -2.85
CA LEU A 66 -13.58 12.79 -1.75
C LEU A 66 -14.40 13.21 -0.53
N VAL A 67 -14.15 12.57 0.60
CA VAL A 67 -14.79 12.90 1.88
C VAL A 67 -13.71 13.06 2.97
N PRO A 68 -13.91 13.91 3.98
CA PRO A 68 -13.03 13.95 5.13
C PRO A 68 -13.45 12.86 6.14
N PRO A 69 -12.60 12.49 7.09
CA PRO A 69 -12.96 11.56 8.15
C PRO A 69 -14.12 12.09 8.98
N GLY A 70 -15.16 11.28 9.20
CA GLY A 70 -16.29 11.68 10.03
C GLY A 70 -17.58 10.95 9.73
N ALA A 71 -18.39 10.74 10.77
CA ALA A 71 -19.65 10.01 10.64
C ALA A 71 -20.73 10.77 9.84
N GLN A 72 -20.64 12.10 9.82
CA GLN A 72 -21.54 12.97 9.07
C GLN A 72 -21.44 12.80 7.55
N PHE A 73 -20.40 12.12 7.04
CA PHE A 73 -20.21 11.87 5.61
C PHE A 73 -20.54 10.44 5.19
N TYR A 74 -20.99 9.58 6.11
CA TYR A 74 -21.26 8.17 5.79
C TYR A 74 -22.37 7.99 4.78
N ASP A 75 -23.48 8.73 4.88
CA ASP A 75 -24.60 8.56 3.96
C ASP A 75 -24.20 8.92 2.52
N THR A 76 -23.42 9.99 2.33
CA THR A 76 -22.90 10.38 1.01
C THR A 76 -21.90 9.34 0.48
N ALA A 77 -21.02 8.84 1.34
CA ALA A 77 -20.06 7.81 0.96
C ALA A 77 -20.74 6.48 0.60
N LEU A 78 -21.75 6.06 1.37
CA LEU A 78 -22.52 4.84 1.08
C LEU A 78 -23.28 4.98 -0.23
N TYR A 79 -23.95 6.12 -0.46
CA TYR A 79 -24.62 6.40 -1.72
C TYR A 79 -23.67 6.35 -2.93
N ALA A 80 -22.43 6.86 -2.77
CA ALA A 80 -21.41 6.76 -3.79
C ALA A 80 -21.02 5.30 -4.10
N LEU A 81 -20.80 4.49 -3.05
CA LEU A 81 -20.44 3.08 -3.21
C LEU A 81 -21.57 2.27 -3.86
N GLU A 82 -22.83 2.52 -3.48
CA GLU A 82 -24.01 1.91 -4.09
C GLU A 82 -24.15 2.26 -5.58
N ALA A 83 -23.74 3.47 -5.96
CA ALA A 83 -23.68 3.92 -7.35
C ALA A 83 -22.48 3.36 -8.14
N GLY A 84 -21.57 2.63 -7.49
CA GLY A 84 -20.34 2.11 -8.10
C GLY A 84 -19.20 3.12 -8.16
N THR A 85 -19.30 4.25 -7.47
CA THR A 85 -18.28 5.30 -7.44
C THR A 85 -17.28 5.07 -6.29
N PRO A 86 -15.96 5.07 -6.57
CA PRO A 86 -14.92 5.05 -5.54
C PRO A 86 -15.07 6.18 -4.52
N VAL A 87 -14.81 5.86 -3.25
CA VAL A 87 -14.74 6.84 -2.15
C VAL A 87 -13.32 6.93 -1.64
N VAL A 88 -12.79 8.15 -1.58
CA VAL A 88 -11.50 8.46 -0.97
C VAL A 88 -11.72 9.28 0.29
N VAL A 89 -11.22 8.79 1.41
CA VAL A 89 -11.17 9.49 2.69
C VAL A 89 -9.79 10.10 2.87
N ALA A 90 -9.73 11.42 3.08
CA ALA A 90 -8.47 12.15 3.21
C ALA A 90 -8.38 12.87 4.57
N GLY A 91 -7.47 12.45 5.44
CA GLY A 91 -7.26 13.03 6.78
C GLY A 91 -6.82 12.03 7.85
N GLU A 92 -6.72 12.49 9.09
CA GLU A 92 -6.11 11.76 10.21
C GLU A 92 -6.78 10.40 10.52
N ASP A 93 -8.11 10.31 10.49
CA ASP A 93 -8.86 9.07 10.73
C ASP A 93 -9.40 8.42 9.44
N ALA A 94 -8.68 8.58 8.32
CA ALA A 94 -9.09 7.97 7.06
C ALA A 94 -9.25 6.44 7.13
N PRO A 95 -8.30 5.66 7.71
CA PRO A 95 -8.45 4.21 7.87
C PRO A 95 -9.65 3.80 8.73
N GLY A 96 -9.86 4.47 9.87
CA GLY A 96 -10.98 4.16 10.76
C GLY A 96 -12.33 4.49 10.12
N THR A 97 -12.40 5.56 9.34
CA THR A 97 -13.58 5.93 8.56
C THR A 97 -13.87 4.91 7.46
N VAL A 98 -12.86 4.45 6.72
CA VAL A 98 -13.00 3.40 5.70
C VAL A 98 -13.47 2.08 6.32
N LEU A 99 -12.89 1.65 7.45
CA LEU A 99 -13.34 0.45 8.15
C LEU A 99 -14.84 0.53 8.49
N ARG A 100 -15.26 1.64 9.10
CA ARG A 100 -16.65 1.89 9.50
C ARG A 100 -17.60 2.05 8.30
N LEU A 101 -17.09 2.46 7.14
CA LEU A 101 -17.84 2.55 5.88
C LEU A 101 -18.07 1.14 5.30
N CYS A 102 -17.01 0.33 5.22
CA CYS A 102 -17.11 -1.05 4.76
C CYS A 102 -18.04 -1.90 5.65
N GLU A 103 -17.99 -1.71 6.97
CA GLU A 103 -18.91 -2.38 7.92
C GLU A 103 -20.39 -2.05 7.65
N ARG A 104 -20.68 -0.83 7.17
CA ARG A 104 -22.05 -0.39 6.86
C ARG A 104 -22.52 -0.78 5.48
N ALA A 105 -21.61 -0.85 4.50
CA ALA A 105 -21.94 -1.19 3.12
C ALA A 105 -22.43 -2.64 2.96
N GLY A 106 -22.10 -3.53 3.90
CA GLY A 106 -22.60 -4.92 3.92
C GLY A 106 -21.97 -5.86 2.88
N GLU A 107 -21.23 -5.32 1.91
CA GLU A 107 -20.44 -6.05 0.93
C GLU A 107 -19.23 -6.76 1.54
N ARG A 108 -18.68 -7.75 0.85
CA ARG A 108 -17.40 -8.38 1.25
C ARG A 108 -16.25 -7.41 1.15
N TYR A 109 -15.41 -7.36 2.16
CA TYR A 109 -14.24 -6.49 2.14
C TYR A 109 -13.07 -7.08 2.93
N GLY A 110 -11.88 -6.62 2.55
CA GLY A 110 -10.67 -6.75 3.35
C GLY A 110 -10.17 -5.38 3.78
N VAL A 111 -9.64 -5.26 4.98
CA VAL A 111 -8.94 -4.04 5.44
C VAL A 111 -7.55 -4.39 5.96
N PRO A 112 -6.50 -3.60 5.66
CA PRO A 112 -5.26 -3.66 6.42
C PRO A 112 -5.48 -2.95 7.77
N SER A 113 -5.24 -3.64 8.89
CA SER A 113 -5.48 -3.19 10.27
C SER A 113 -4.19 -2.96 11.07
N ASP A 114 -4.29 -2.03 12.01
CA ASP A 114 -3.52 -1.81 13.24
C ASP A 114 -2.04 -1.42 13.19
N SER A 115 -1.44 -1.15 12.03
CA SER A 115 0.00 -0.84 12.02
C SER A 115 0.40 0.40 11.24
N TRP A 116 -0.56 1.29 11.06
CA TRP A 116 -0.37 2.57 10.41
C TRP A 116 -0.68 3.68 11.46
N THR A 117 0.25 4.61 11.75
CA THR A 117 0.08 5.86 12.57
C THR A 117 -0.72 7.05 11.94
N PRO A 118 -1.77 7.60 12.59
CA PRO A 118 -2.86 8.40 11.96
C PRO A 118 -2.53 9.57 11.01
N SER A 119 -1.43 10.29 11.12
CA SER A 119 -1.46 11.74 10.86
C SER A 119 -1.49 12.27 9.41
N GLU A 120 -1.30 11.48 8.35
CA GLU A 120 -1.27 12.00 6.96
C GLU A 120 -1.75 10.97 5.93
N ARG A 121 -3.07 10.76 5.81
CA ARG A 121 -3.59 9.56 5.12
C ARG A 121 -4.63 9.80 4.06
N VAL A 122 -4.49 9.00 3.02
CA VAL A 122 -5.51 8.76 2.02
C VAL A 122 -5.87 7.27 2.10
N ALA A 123 -7.10 6.98 2.46
CA ALA A 123 -7.66 5.64 2.41
C ALA A 123 -8.83 5.64 1.44
N ALA A 124 -9.05 4.55 0.72
CA ALA A 124 -10.10 4.47 -0.27
C ALA A 124 -10.84 3.14 -0.23
N VAL A 125 -12.10 3.21 -0.65
CA VAL A 125 -12.97 2.06 -0.89
C VAL A 125 -13.39 2.11 -2.36
N VAL A 126 -13.05 1.07 -3.10
CA VAL A 126 -13.38 0.94 -4.52
C VAL A 126 -14.37 -0.21 -4.68
N PRO A 127 -15.60 0.05 -5.12
CA PRO A 127 -16.56 -1.02 -5.39
C PRO A 127 -16.12 -1.84 -6.62
N VAL A 128 -16.15 -3.17 -6.50
CA VAL A 128 -15.77 -4.09 -7.58
C VAL A 128 -16.77 -5.25 -7.61
N ALA A 129 -17.79 -5.13 -8.47
CA ALA A 129 -18.89 -6.10 -8.54
C ALA A 129 -19.59 -6.27 -7.18
N ASP A 130 -19.36 -7.40 -6.50
CA ASP A 130 -20.01 -7.88 -5.28
C ASP A 130 -19.05 -7.86 -4.06
N ARG A 131 -18.14 -6.87 -4.04
CA ARG A 131 -17.13 -6.66 -3.00
C ARG A 131 -16.53 -5.26 -3.03
N LEU A 132 -15.86 -4.91 -1.95
CA LEU A 132 -15.11 -3.68 -1.79
C LEU A 132 -13.61 -3.95 -1.72
N LEU A 133 -12.86 -3.18 -2.50
CA LEU A 133 -11.41 -3.17 -2.52
C LEU A 133 -10.92 -1.97 -1.71
N VAL A 134 -10.20 -2.25 -0.62
CA VAL A 134 -9.66 -1.20 0.25
C VAL A 134 -8.23 -0.87 -0.17
N GLN A 135 -7.94 0.42 -0.34
CA GLN A 135 -6.61 0.91 -0.67
C GLN A 135 -6.13 1.90 0.39
N TYR A 136 -4.96 1.69 0.95
CA TYR A 136 -4.25 2.72 1.73
C TYR A 136 -3.12 3.27 0.87
N VAL A 137 -3.09 4.59 0.74
CA VAL A 137 -2.08 5.31 -0.03
C VAL A 137 -1.33 6.23 0.93
N GLU A 138 -0.03 5.99 1.09
CA GLU A 138 0.91 6.83 1.86
C GLU A 138 1.69 7.70 0.87
N PRO A 139 1.33 8.99 0.74
CA PRO A 139 2.19 9.94 0.04
C PRO A 139 3.59 10.02 0.64
N ILE A 140 4.53 10.68 -0.05
CA ILE A 140 5.85 11.02 0.51
C ILE A 140 5.67 11.73 1.87
N ARG A 141 6.66 11.79 2.75
CA ARG A 141 6.56 12.48 4.07
C ARG A 141 6.96 13.96 3.95
N GLY A 142 6.50 14.85 4.85
CA GLY A 142 7.03 16.22 4.98
C GLY A 142 6.39 17.35 4.14
N ALA A 143 5.32 17.10 3.41
CA ALA A 143 4.51 18.09 2.70
C ALA A 143 3.06 18.01 3.17
N ASP A 144 2.27 19.04 2.92
CA ASP A 144 0.89 19.07 3.38
C ASP A 144 -0.01 18.12 2.55
N LEU A 145 -1.18 17.78 3.10
CA LEU A 145 -2.17 16.95 2.42
C LEU A 145 -2.62 17.53 1.05
N PRO A 146 -2.88 18.85 0.90
CA PRO A 146 -3.30 19.44 -0.37
C PRO A 146 -2.34 19.16 -1.52
N ALA A 147 -1.02 19.31 -1.32
CA ALA A 147 -0.03 19.09 -2.38
C ALA A 147 0.01 17.63 -2.86
N ARG A 148 -0.35 16.68 -1.98
CA ARG A 148 -0.19 15.24 -2.24
C ARG A 148 -1.48 14.53 -2.63
N LEU A 149 -2.62 15.12 -2.28
CA LEU A 149 -3.93 14.53 -2.50
C LEU A 149 -4.20 14.22 -3.99
N PRO A 150 -3.87 15.09 -4.96
CA PRO A 150 -4.07 14.77 -6.38
C PRO A 150 -3.35 13.50 -6.82
N TRP A 151 -2.08 13.34 -6.41
CA TRP A 151 -1.32 12.12 -6.69
C TRP A 151 -1.99 10.90 -6.07
N ALA A 152 -2.36 10.97 -4.80
CA ALA A 152 -2.95 9.85 -4.08
C ALA A 152 -4.30 9.41 -4.67
N VAL A 153 -5.14 10.36 -5.07
CA VAL A 153 -6.41 10.10 -5.77
C VAL A 153 -6.15 9.43 -7.12
N GLY A 154 -5.17 9.92 -7.89
CA GLY A 154 -4.76 9.29 -9.14
C GLY A 154 -4.31 7.84 -8.93
N GLN A 155 -3.51 7.58 -7.88
CA GLN A 155 -3.11 6.22 -7.52
C GLN A 155 -4.31 5.32 -7.20
N VAL A 156 -5.34 5.81 -6.51
CA VAL A 156 -6.55 5.03 -6.22
C VAL A 156 -7.30 4.68 -7.50
N LEU A 157 -7.52 5.66 -8.38
CA LEU A 157 -8.27 5.53 -9.63
C LEU A 157 -7.59 4.59 -10.62
N ASP A 158 -6.27 4.71 -10.76
CA ASP A 158 -5.46 3.92 -11.70
C ASP A 158 -4.93 2.62 -11.08
N GLY A 159 -5.19 2.41 -9.78
CA GLY A 159 -4.78 1.23 -9.05
C GLY A 159 -5.35 -0.05 -9.65
N ARG A 160 -4.49 -0.85 -10.26
CA ARG A 160 -4.83 -2.19 -10.74
C ARG A 160 -3.83 -3.21 -10.16
N PRO A 161 -4.30 -4.38 -9.72
CA PRO A 161 -3.41 -5.46 -9.30
C PRO A 161 -2.46 -5.84 -10.43
N PRO A 162 -1.15 -6.01 -10.16
CA PRO A 162 -0.19 -6.37 -11.19
C PRO A 162 -0.49 -7.75 -11.79
N ALA A 163 -0.32 -7.87 -13.12
CA ALA A 163 -0.37 -9.14 -13.83
C ALA A 163 0.93 -9.93 -13.59
N PHE A 164 1.15 -10.38 -12.36
CA PHE A 164 2.34 -11.12 -11.96
C PHE A 164 1.99 -12.58 -11.59
N PRO A 165 2.59 -13.59 -12.25
CA PRO A 165 2.35 -14.98 -11.90
C PRO A 165 3.07 -15.30 -10.58
N VAL A 166 2.31 -15.71 -9.57
CA VAL A 166 2.89 -16.22 -8.31
C VAL A 166 3.02 -17.73 -8.39
N GLU A 167 4.26 -18.21 -8.31
CA GLU A 167 4.62 -19.61 -8.39
C GLU A 167 4.31 -20.34 -7.07
N GLY A 168 3.41 -21.34 -7.18
CA GLY A 168 3.10 -22.30 -6.12
C GLY A 168 2.55 -21.69 -4.82
N PRO A 169 1.80 -22.46 -4.02
CA PRO A 169 0.84 -23.50 -4.44
C PRO A 169 -0.24 -22.92 -5.39
N SER A 170 -0.98 -23.72 -6.15
CA SER A 170 -2.04 -23.18 -7.03
C SER A 170 -3.20 -22.59 -6.25
N ARG A 171 -3.92 -21.62 -6.85
CA ARG A 171 -5.22 -21.19 -6.32
C ARG A 171 -6.24 -22.34 -6.49
N PRO A 172 -7.23 -22.46 -5.59
CA PRO A 172 -8.26 -23.48 -5.70
C PRO A 172 -9.16 -23.24 -6.93
N ASP A 173 -9.41 -24.31 -7.68
CA ASP A 173 -10.48 -24.31 -8.69
C ASP A 173 -11.83 -24.19 -8.00
N GLY A 174 -12.69 -23.28 -8.48
CA GLY A 174 -14.00 -23.01 -7.89
C GLY A 174 -13.97 -22.30 -6.52
N GLY A 175 -12.81 -21.78 -6.09
CA GLY A 175 -12.70 -21.01 -4.86
C GLY A 175 -13.36 -19.63 -4.94
N VAL A 176 -13.71 -19.07 -3.77
CA VAL A 176 -14.35 -17.75 -3.65
C VAL A 176 -13.30 -16.71 -3.28
N GLU A 177 -13.09 -15.69 -4.14
CA GLU A 177 -12.25 -14.54 -3.80
C GLU A 177 -12.96 -13.69 -2.73
N LEU A 178 -12.33 -13.54 -1.55
CA LEU A 178 -12.86 -12.69 -0.47
C LEU A 178 -12.70 -11.20 -0.79
N GLY A 179 -11.66 -10.88 -1.55
CA GLY A 179 -11.41 -9.55 -2.09
C GLY A 179 -9.92 -9.24 -2.17
N ARG A 180 -9.62 -7.94 -2.29
CA ARG A 180 -8.27 -7.41 -2.40
C ARG A 180 -8.05 -6.22 -1.50
N VAL A 181 -6.82 -6.12 -1.00
CA VAL A 181 -6.33 -4.99 -0.24
C VAL A 181 -5.08 -4.46 -0.93
N ARG A 182 -4.93 -3.14 -0.96
CA ARG A 182 -3.74 -2.49 -1.50
C ARG A 182 -3.10 -1.59 -0.45
N VAL A 183 -1.78 -1.60 -0.42
CA VAL A 183 -0.98 -0.57 0.24
C VAL A 183 0.01 0.00 -0.77
N ARG A 184 -0.13 1.27 -1.10
CA ARG A 184 0.74 2.01 -2.01
C ARG A 184 1.46 3.11 -1.23
N GLY A 185 2.75 3.31 -1.46
CA GLY A 185 3.39 4.49 -0.93
C GLY A 185 4.68 4.90 -1.61
N ARG A 186 5.17 6.07 -1.21
CA ARG A 186 6.38 6.72 -1.73
C ARG A 186 7.30 7.13 -0.58
N VAL A 187 8.59 6.95 -0.80
CA VAL A 187 9.68 7.47 0.04
C VAL A 187 10.65 8.26 -0.82
N ASP A 188 11.60 8.96 -0.20
CA ASP A 188 12.57 9.83 -0.90
C ASP A 188 13.43 9.09 -1.94
N VAL A 189 13.50 7.77 -1.85
CA VAL A 189 14.38 6.92 -2.67
C VAL A 189 13.63 5.99 -3.62
N GLY A 190 12.30 6.05 -3.65
CA GLY A 190 11.50 5.19 -4.51
C GLY A 190 10.07 4.97 -4.03
N ASP A 191 9.37 4.09 -4.73
CA ASP A 191 7.99 3.76 -4.40
C ASP A 191 7.81 2.26 -4.14
N TYR A 192 6.76 1.93 -3.40
CA TYR A 192 6.34 0.56 -3.13
C TYR A 192 4.83 0.40 -3.36
N ASP A 193 4.40 -0.76 -3.84
CA ASP A 193 2.99 -1.09 -4.04
C ASP A 193 2.77 -2.57 -3.68
N ARG A 194 1.92 -2.83 -2.70
CA ARG A 194 1.57 -4.15 -2.23
C ARG A 194 0.10 -4.40 -2.51
N TRP A 195 -0.18 -5.58 -3.05
CA TRP A 195 -1.50 -6.12 -3.25
C TRP A 195 -1.63 -7.43 -2.52
N ASP A 196 -2.68 -7.57 -1.72
CA ASP A 196 -3.06 -8.86 -1.18
C ASP A 196 -4.38 -9.33 -1.77
N ARG A 197 -4.50 -10.65 -1.89
CA ARG A 197 -5.73 -11.35 -2.29
C ARG A 197 -5.94 -12.53 -1.37
N ALA A 198 -7.13 -12.65 -0.80
CA ALA A 198 -7.56 -13.84 -0.09
C ALA A 198 -8.58 -14.63 -0.92
N THR A 199 -8.49 -15.96 -0.93
CA THR A 199 -9.42 -16.84 -1.64
C THR A 199 -9.71 -18.07 -0.78
N LEU A 200 -10.98 -18.36 -0.53
CA LEU A 200 -11.40 -19.57 0.17
C LEU A 200 -11.49 -20.76 -0.79
N PHE A 201 -11.11 -21.92 -0.28
CA PHE A 201 -11.37 -23.18 -0.96
C PHE A 201 -12.87 -23.49 -0.95
N PRO A 202 -13.36 -24.34 -1.89
CA PRO A 202 -14.77 -24.74 -1.95
C PRO A 202 -15.29 -25.39 -0.66
N ASP A 203 -14.41 -26.10 0.07
CA ASP A 203 -14.72 -26.74 1.36
C ASP A 203 -14.83 -25.74 2.52
N ARG A 204 -14.39 -24.48 2.33
CA ARG A 204 -14.30 -23.42 3.34
C ARG A 204 -13.40 -23.74 4.54
N GLU A 205 -12.70 -24.87 4.53
CA GLU A 205 -11.76 -25.27 5.59
C GLU A 205 -10.35 -24.73 5.34
N ARG A 206 -10.10 -24.20 4.14
CA ARG A 206 -8.80 -23.68 3.74
C ARG A 206 -8.92 -22.32 3.07
N ALA A 207 -7.86 -21.53 3.22
CA ALA A 207 -7.71 -20.25 2.55
C ALA A 207 -6.35 -20.17 1.85
N VAL A 208 -6.33 -19.41 0.75
CA VAL A 208 -5.11 -18.95 0.08
C VAL A 208 -4.97 -17.46 0.34
N VAL A 209 -3.80 -17.05 0.84
CA VAL A 209 -3.37 -15.67 0.85
C VAL A 209 -2.26 -15.50 -0.17
N GLU A 210 -2.45 -14.57 -1.10
CA GLU A 210 -1.46 -14.19 -2.08
C GLU A 210 -1.09 -12.72 -1.87
N THR A 211 0.21 -12.44 -1.78
CA THR A 211 0.74 -11.08 -1.69
C THR A 211 1.65 -10.86 -2.88
N VAL A 212 1.42 -9.78 -3.62
CA VAL A 212 2.30 -9.31 -4.69
C VAL A 212 2.80 -7.92 -4.33
N ALA A 213 4.11 -7.72 -4.40
CA ALA A 213 4.74 -6.45 -4.09
C ALA A 213 5.58 -5.97 -5.28
N THR A 214 5.47 -4.69 -5.62
CA THR A 214 6.32 -4.00 -6.58
C THR A 214 7.09 -2.90 -5.88
N VAL A 215 8.39 -2.85 -6.12
CA VAL A 215 9.30 -1.83 -5.56
C VAL A 215 10.06 -1.19 -6.72
N THR A 216 10.08 0.14 -6.76
CA THR A 216 10.77 0.91 -7.81
C THR A 216 11.73 1.90 -7.17
N ALA A 217 12.89 2.08 -7.79
CA ALA A 217 13.81 3.19 -7.58
C ALA A 217 13.86 4.11 -8.83
N ALA A 218 13.19 3.73 -9.92
CA ALA A 218 13.30 4.40 -11.21
C ALA A 218 12.67 5.80 -11.22
N ASP A 219 11.63 5.99 -10.41
CA ASP A 219 10.84 7.22 -10.33
C ASP A 219 11.27 8.11 -9.15
N ALA A 220 12.36 7.73 -8.47
CA ALA A 220 12.92 8.50 -7.38
C ALA A 220 13.65 9.76 -7.90
N PRO A 221 13.77 10.83 -7.10
CA PRO A 221 14.60 12.00 -7.42
C PRO A 221 16.07 11.66 -7.71
N PHE A 222 16.56 10.53 -7.18
CA PHE A 222 17.94 10.06 -7.34
C PHE A 222 18.00 8.62 -7.89
N PRO A 223 17.53 8.37 -9.13
CA PRO A 223 17.27 7.01 -9.61
C PRO A 223 18.55 6.22 -9.92
N GLU A 224 19.68 6.90 -10.08
CA GLU A 224 21.00 6.28 -10.27
C GLU A 224 21.74 6.04 -8.93
N ARG A 225 21.26 6.64 -7.84
CA ARG A 225 21.89 6.57 -6.52
C ARG A 225 21.41 5.36 -5.74
N TYR A 226 20.10 5.20 -5.61
CA TYR A 226 19.51 4.11 -4.87
C TYR A 226 19.07 2.99 -5.80
N ARG A 227 19.23 1.75 -5.34
CA ARG A 227 18.82 0.54 -6.05
C ARG A 227 18.00 -0.33 -5.13
N VAL A 228 17.01 -1.02 -5.67
CA VAL A 228 16.32 -2.09 -4.95
C VAL A 228 17.38 -3.13 -4.55
N ASP A 229 17.44 -3.43 -3.25
CA ASP A 229 18.40 -4.37 -2.67
C ASP A 229 17.72 -5.65 -2.21
N GLU A 230 16.55 -5.54 -1.58
CA GLU A 230 15.82 -6.69 -1.07
C GLU A 230 14.33 -6.35 -0.91
N VAL A 231 13.47 -7.34 -1.16
CA VAL A 231 12.05 -7.29 -0.81
C VAL A 231 11.76 -8.49 0.06
N SER A 232 11.16 -8.31 1.22
CA SER A 232 10.76 -9.42 2.10
C SER A 232 9.25 -9.40 2.28
N VAL A 233 8.58 -10.51 1.95
CA VAL A 233 7.15 -10.73 2.16
C VAL A 233 6.99 -11.65 3.36
N ARG A 234 6.40 -11.13 4.45
CA ARG A 234 6.14 -11.84 5.68
C ARG A 234 4.63 -11.95 5.90
N THR A 235 4.15 -13.15 6.16
CA THR A 235 2.73 -13.43 6.43
C THR A 235 2.61 -14.32 7.66
N GLY A 236 1.95 -13.83 8.70
CA GLY A 236 1.67 -14.55 9.95
C GLY A 236 0.20 -14.90 10.07
N PHE A 237 -0.08 -16.08 10.62
CA PHE A 237 -1.42 -16.61 10.84
C PHE A 237 -1.58 -17.00 12.32
N THR A 238 -2.59 -16.46 12.98
CA THR A 238 -2.85 -16.75 14.41
C THR A 238 -3.81 -17.92 14.59
N ASP A 239 -4.86 -17.98 13.76
CA ASP A 239 -5.97 -18.95 13.88
C ASP A 239 -6.04 -19.86 12.64
N ALA A 240 -4.86 -20.20 12.09
CA ALA A 240 -4.75 -21.06 10.92
C ALA A 240 -3.39 -21.74 10.86
N THR A 241 -3.38 -22.97 10.35
CA THR A 241 -2.16 -23.77 10.17
C THR A 241 -1.65 -23.68 8.73
N VAL A 242 -0.38 -23.28 8.55
CA VAL A 242 0.29 -23.27 7.23
C VAL A 242 0.37 -24.69 6.67
N LYS A 243 -0.13 -24.89 5.45
CA LYS A 243 -0.09 -26.19 4.74
C LYS A 243 0.91 -26.21 3.60
N ALA A 244 1.01 -25.11 2.86
CA ALA A 244 1.94 -24.97 1.76
C ALA A 244 2.22 -23.50 1.51
N THR A 245 3.40 -23.20 0.99
CA THR A 245 3.76 -21.83 0.63
C THR A 245 4.81 -21.82 -0.47
N GLY A 246 4.89 -20.70 -1.20
CA GLY A 246 5.86 -20.48 -2.25
C GLY A 246 6.03 -18.98 -2.55
N PRO A 247 7.01 -18.62 -3.39
CA PRO A 247 7.80 -19.52 -4.25
C PRO A 247 8.99 -20.17 -3.53
N ALA A 248 9.29 -21.43 -3.90
CA ALA A 248 10.42 -22.18 -3.35
C ALA A 248 11.74 -21.97 -4.13
N ALA A 249 11.66 -21.43 -5.35
CA ALA A 249 12.81 -21.19 -6.22
C ALA A 249 12.84 -19.74 -6.72
N GLY A 250 14.04 -19.26 -7.03
CA GLY A 250 14.24 -17.97 -7.68
C GLY A 250 13.95 -18.00 -9.17
N THR A 251 14.02 -16.82 -9.79
CA THR A 251 13.90 -16.62 -11.24
C THR A 251 15.18 -15.99 -11.79
N ASP A 252 15.22 -15.68 -13.09
CA ASP A 252 16.30 -14.86 -13.67
C ASP A 252 16.30 -13.42 -13.11
N ALA A 253 15.19 -12.97 -12.52
CA ALA A 253 15.02 -11.64 -11.97
C ALA A 253 15.45 -11.53 -10.50
N PHE A 254 15.32 -12.59 -9.70
CA PHE A 254 15.61 -12.58 -8.27
C PHE A 254 15.99 -13.97 -7.73
N ALA A 255 16.83 -14.01 -6.72
CA ALA A 255 16.96 -15.16 -5.83
C ALA A 255 15.87 -15.12 -4.75
N VAL A 256 15.46 -16.29 -4.25
CA VAL A 256 14.50 -16.39 -3.14
C VAL A 256 15.11 -17.17 -1.97
N GLU A 257 14.84 -16.71 -0.77
CA GLU A 257 15.05 -17.43 0.48
C GLU A 257 13.70 -17.54 1.19
N GLN A 258 13.37 -18.73 1.67
CA GLN A 258 12.10 -19.02 2.33
C GLN A 258 12.36 -19.55 3.74
N SER A 259 11.57 -19.08 4.70
CA SER A 259 11.50 -19.65 6.04
C SER A 259 10.05 -19.73 6.52
N VAL A 260 9.76 -20.78 7.30
CA VAL A 260 8.50 -20.96 8.01
C VAL A 260 8.84 -21.16 9.47
N SER A 261 8.26 -20.36 10.35
CA SER A 261 8.45 -20.49 11.80
C SER A 261 7.40 -21.42 12.41
N ASP A 262 7.72 -21.98 13.57
CA ASP A 262 6.80 -22.85 14.33
C ASP A 262 5.50 -22.12 14.75
N GLY A 263 5.52 -20.78 14.75
CA GLY A 263 4.37 -19.92 15.06
C GLY A 263 3.45 -19.60 13.87
N GLY A 264 3.54 -20.35 12.77
CA GLY A 264 2.67 -20.14 11.60
C GLY A 264 3.02 -18.90 10.78
N GLU A 265 4.22 -18.36 10.95
CA GLU A 265 4.70 -17.24 10.14
C GLU A 265 5.57 -17.73 8.98
N VAL A 266 5.30 -17.20 7.80
CA VAL A 266 6.05 -17.47 6.58
C VAL A 266 6.77 -16.20 6.14
N THR A 267 8.05 -16.31 5.81
CA THR A 267 8.84 -15.22 5.24
C THR A 267 9.48 -15.66 3.93
N HIS A 268 9.30 -14.85 2.88
CA HIS A 268 10.05 -14.95 1.63
C HIS A 268 10.92 -13.70 1.46
N GLY A 269 12.24 -13.88 1.42
CA GLY A 269 13.20 -12.86 1.05
C GLY A 269 13.54 -12.95 -0.43
N PHE A 270 13.48 -11.83 -1.14
CA PHE A 270 13.75 -11.74 -2.57
C PHE A 270 14.90 -10.77 -2.82
N THR A 271 15.97 -11.26 -3.45
CA THR A 271 17.15 -10.45 -3.79
C THR A 271 17.26 -10.27 -5.31
N PRO A 272 17.28 -9.05 -5.86
CA PRO A 272 17.44 -8.81 -7.29
C PRO A 272 18.71 -9.45 -7.87
N ALA A 273 18.55 -10.27 -8.92
CA ALA A 273 19.67 -10.97 -9.57
C ALA A 273 20.35 -10.14 -10.68
N LYS A 274 19.62 -9.22 -11.33
CA LYS A 274 20.10 -8.44 -12.49
C LYS A 274 19.90 -6.93 -12.34
N ARG A 275 20.62 -6.15 -13.17
CA ARG A 275 20.59 -4.68 -13.14
C ARG A 275 19.18 -4.10 -13.33
N ALA A 276 18.37 -4.69 -14.22
CA ALA A 276 16.99 -4.26 -14.43
C ALA A 276 16.14 -4.42 -13.14
N SER A 277 16.24 -5.58 -12.48
CA SER A 277 15.56 -5.87 -11.22
C SER A 277 16.00 -4.96 -10.07
N ARG A 278 17.21 -4.39 -10.14
CA ARG A 278 17.70 -3.40 -9.17
C ARG A 278 17.10 -2.01 -9.36
N ARG A 279 16.44 -1.73 -10.50
CA ARG A 279 15.67 -0.50 -10.73
C ARG A 279 14.21 -0.66 -10.36
N SER A 280 13.62 -1.81 -10.71
CA SER A 280 12.26 -2.16 -10.33
C SER A 280 12.14 -3.67 -10.20
N LEU A 281 11.53 -4.13 -9.11
CA LEU A 281 11.33 -5.55 -8.82
C LEU A 281 9.89 -5.79 -8.40
N THR A 282 9.21 -6.72 -9.08
CA THR A 282 7.94 -7.29 -8.64
C THR A 282 8.17 -8.71 -8.16
N VAL A 283 7.63 -9.03 -6.99
CA VAL A 283 7.70 -10.35 -6.35
C VAL A 283 6.32 -10.75 -5.88
N GLY A 284 6.10 -12.05 -5.70
CA GLY A 284 4.88 -12.54 -5.11
C GLY A 284 5.14 -13.75 -4.25
N ALA A 285 4.34 -13.89 -3.19
CA ALA A 285 4.31 -15.06 -2.33
C ALA A 285 2.86 -15.51 -2.18
N ARG A 286 2.65 -16.82 -2.02
CA ARG A 286 1.33 -17.39 -1.81
C ARG A 286 1.40 -18.47 -0.76
N THR A 287 0.47 -18.43 0.19
CA THR A 287 0.40 -19.36 1.31
C THR A 287 -1.00 -19.96 1.38
N VAL A 288 -1.08 -21.29 1.45
CA VAL A 288 -2.29 -22.05 1.77
C VAL A 288 -2.28 -22.36 3.26
N VAL A 289 -3.39 -22.06 3.92
CA VAL A 289 -3.62 -22.37 5.32
C VAL A 289 -4.88 -23.21 5.48
N ALA A 290 -4.91 -24.09 6.48
CA ALA A 290 -6.14 -24.65 7.00
C ALA A 290 -6.65 -23.76 8.13
N LEU A 291 -7.93 -23.45 8.11
CA LEU A 291 -8.59 -22.60 9.10
C LEU A 291 -8.96 -23.44 10.32
N ASP A 292 -8.69 -22.92 11.51
CA ASP A 292 -9.11 -23.59 12.75
C ASP A 292 -10.62 -23.42 12.97
N ASP A 293 -11.18 -22.29 12.52
CA ASP A 293 -12.61 -22.00 12.45
C ASP A 293 -12.96 -21.51 11.02
N PRO A 294 -13.81 -22.21 10.26
CA PRO A 294 -14.19 -21.84 8.90
C PRO A 294 -15.25 -20.71 8.85
N THR A 295 -15.59 -20.08 9.98
CA THR A 295 -16.52 -18.95 10.02
C THR A 295 -15.81 -17.59 9.89
N PRO A 296 -16.47 -16.56 9.32
CA PRO A 296 -15.90 -15.22 9.31
C PRO A 296 -15.71 -14.65 10.73
N PRO A 297 -14.69 -13.81 10.96
CA PRO A 297 -13.75 -13.27 9.99
C PRO A 297 -12.49 -14.14 9.79
N PHE A 298 -11.95 -14.14 8.57
CA PHE A 298 -10.61 -14.67 8.30
C PHE A 298 -9.58 -13.54 8.38
N SER A 299 -8.45 -13.75 9.05
CA SER A 299 -7.40 -12.72 9.15
C SER A 299 -5.98 -13.27 9.07
N TYR A 300 -5.05 -12.42 8.64
CA TYR A 300 -3.62 -12.67 8.67
C TYR A 300 -2.85 -11.38 8.88
N LEU A 301 -1.67 -11.46 9.47
CA LEU A 301 -0.73 -10.35 9.54
C LEU A 301 0.17 -10.39 8.32
N GLY A 302 0.06 -9.43 7.41
CA GLY A 302 0.98 -9.34 6.30
C GLY A 302 1.87 -8.10 6.40
N ASN A 303 3.14 -8.25 6.06
CA ASN A 303 4.12 -7.17 6.05
C ASN A 303 5.06 -7.36 4.85
N VAL A 304 5.19 -6.33 4.03
CA VAL A 304 6.21 -6.27 2.99
C VAL A 304 7.26 -5.26 3.43
N ARG A 305 8.51 -5.69 3.49
CA ARG A 305 9.67 -4.84 3.72
C ARG A 305 10.37 -4.59 2.39
N CYS A 306 10.44 -3.33 2.00
CA CYS A 306 11.11 -2.88 0.77
C CYS A 306 12.42 -2.20 1.17
N ARG A 307 13.54 -2.67 0.63
CA ARG A 307 14.87 -2.15 0.96
C ARG A 307 15.55 -1.58 -0.27
N TRP A 308 15.99 -0.33 -0.17
CA TRP A 308 16.83 0.33 -1.16
C TRP A 308 18.23 0.55 -0.59
N ARG A 309 19.23 0.55 -1.45
CA ARG A 309 20.63 0.73 -1.07
C ARG A 309 21.37 1.65 -2.02
N ASP A 310 22.13 2.57 -1.46
CA ASP A 310 23.20 3.29 -2.16
C ASP A 310 24.46 2.40 -2.17
N PRO A 311 24.88 1.89 -3.35
CA PRO A 311 26.05 1.01 -3.43
C PRO A 311 27.38 1.73 -3.17
N ARG A 312 27.38 3.07 -3.07
CA ARG A 312 28.59 3.89 -2.85
C ARG A 312 28.93 4.03 -1.37
N LEU A 313 27.99 3.74 -0.48
CA LEU A 313 28.14 3.87 0.97
C LEU A 313 28.36 2.49 1.62
N LEU A 314 29.02 2.50 2.78
CA LEU A 314 29.13 1.30 3.63
C LEU A 314 27.74 0.86 4.09
N ARG A 315 27.59 -0.45 4.40
CA ARG A 315 26.30 -1.16 4.43
C ARG A 315 25.16 -0.44 5.16
N ASP A 316 25.40 0.06 6.37
CA ASP A 316 24.31 0.56 7.22
C ASP A 316 23.97 2.03 6.94
N ASP A 317 24.95 2.84 6.51
CA ASP A 317 24.78 4.27 6.25
C ASP A 317 24.08 4.57 4.90
N GLY A 318 23.96 3.56 4.03
CA GLY A 318 23.40 3.68 2.68
C GLY A 318 22.04 3.02 2.47
N THR A 319 21.37 2.56 3.53
CA THR A 319 20.15 1.74 3.40
C THR A 319 18.89 2.53 3.78
N TRP A 320 17.86 2.40 2.94
CA TRP A 320 16.51 2.89 3.20
C TRP A 320 15.53 1.72 3.25
N VAL A 321 14.55 1.79 4.15
CA VAL A 321 13.58 0.73 4.35
C VAL A 321 12.18 1.31 4.50
N ALA A 322 11.24 0.76 3.74
CA ALA A 322 9.81 0.96 3.95
C ALA A 322 9.18 -0.36 4.39
N HIS A 323 8.16 -0.27 5.24
CA HIS A 323 7.40 -1.42 5.73
C HIS A 323 5.91 -1.17 5.49
N THR A 324 5.19 -2.24 5.17
CA THR A 324 3.74 -2.19 5.03
C THR A 324 3.06 -3.11 6.07
N PRO A 325 3.35 -3.00 7.37
CA PRO A 325 2.76 -3.90 8.34
C PRO A 325 1.24 -3.73 8.32
N GLY A 326 0.47 -4.81 8.47
CA GLY A 326 -0.99 -4.70 8.46
C GLY A 326 -1.67 -6.04 8.68
N ARG A 327 -2.60 -6.10 9.64
CA ARG A 327 -3.51 -7.24 9.77
C ARG A 327 -4.58 -7.14 8.69
N ALA A 328 -4.58 -7.98 7.69
CA ALA A 328 -5.72 -8.06 6.78
C ALA A 328 -6.86 -8.81 7.46
N VAL A 329 -8.08 -8.24 7.50
CA VAL A 329 -9.28 -8.91 8.02
C VAL A 329 -10.35 -8.96 6.94
N TRP A 330 -10.86 -10.16 6.64
CA TRP A 330 -11.88 -10.43 5.63
C TRP A 330 -13.19 -10.82 6.29
N ARG A 331 -14.28 -10.11 5.96
CA ARG A 331 -15.62 -10.34 6.53
C ARG A 331 -16.63 -10.73 5.45
N GLY A 332 -17.62 -11.55 5.84
CA GLY A 332 -18.85 -11.80 5.07
C GLY A 332 -18.78 -12.86 3.96
N PHE A 333 -18.41 -14.12 4.23
CA PHE A 333 -18.28 -15.18 3.21
C PHE A 333 -19.05 -16.49 3.52
#